data_AF-A0A5C6AG87-F1
#
_entry.id   AF-A0A5C6AG87-F1
#
_cell.length_a   1.000
_cell.length_b   1.000
_cell.length_c   1.000
_cell.angle_alpha   90.00
_cell.angle_beta   90.00
_cell.angle_gamma   90.00
#
_symmetry.space_group_name_H-M   'P 1'
#
loop_
_entity.id
_entity.type
_entity.pdbx_description
1 polymer ?
#
loop_
_entity_poly.entity_id
_entity_poly.type
_entity_poly.pdbx_seq_one_letter_code
_entity_poly.pdbx_strand_id
1 'polypeptide(L)'
;MTPSQQLARARTCVRIFFAEGQTDKNEVNGGLPTDSDAEFRESVFICEGFYRGRRFRSPSMTAVWFAEEDELKIHTIGGELVVSLDAQAMDELAEQTKPDVLPMRPNRPAEPARRAA
;
A
#
# COMPACT_ATOMS: atom_id res chain seq x y z
N MET A 1 14.65 11.13 -1.55
CA MET A 1 14.50 9.78 -0.98
C MET A 1 15.55 8.86 -1.58
N THR A 2 15.97 7.80 -0.88
CA THR A 2 16.77 6.73 -1.49
C THR A 2 15.90 5.88 -2.42
N PRO A 3 16.47 5.13 -3.37
CA PRO A 3 15.70 4.24 -4.26
C PRO A 3 14.83 3.23 -3.50
N SER A 4 15.31 2.74 -2.34
CA SER A 4 14.54 1.84 -1.48
C SER A 4 13.34 2.53 -0.82
N GLN A 5 13.46 3.82 -0.47
CA GLN A 5 12.37 4.62 0.10
C GLN A 5 11.31 4.94 -0.96
N GLN A 6 11.72 5.30 -2.18
CA GLN A 6 10.79 5.53 -3.30
C GLN A 6 9.98 4.27 -3.61
N LEU A 7 10.64 3.11 -3.68
CA LEU A 7 9.94 1.84 -3.87
C LEU A 7 8.99 1.52 -2.71
N ALA A 8 9.39 1.77 -1.47
CA ALA A 8 8.50 1.57 -0.32
C ALA A 8 7.25 2.44 -0.41
N ARG A 9 7.37 3.70 -0.84
CA ARG A 9 6.24 4.60 -1.08
C ARG A 9 5.34 4.08 -2.20
N ALA A 10 5.92 3.67 -3.34
CA ALA A 10 5.16 3.12 -4.46
C ALA A 10 4.36 1.88 -4.04
N ARG A 11 4.98 0.97 -3.25
CA ARG A 11 4.28 -0.19 -2.66
C ARG A 11 3.08 0.21 -1.81
N THR A 12 3.25 1.21 -0.94
CA THR A 12 2.15 1.73 -0.12
C THR A 12 1.00 2.23 -0.99
N CYS A 13 1.30 3.04 -2.00
CA CYS A 13 0.31 3.58 -2.93
C CYS A 13 -0.47 2.47 -3.66
N VAL A 14 0.24 1.46 -4.19
CA VAL A 14 -0.41 0.33 -4.87
C VAL A 14 -1.32 -0.45 -3.94
N ARG A 15 -0.90 -0.68 -2.68
CA ARG A 15 -1.73 -1.40 -1.70
C ARG A 15 -3.02 -0.64 -1.38
N ILE A 16 -2.95 0.68 -1.27
CA ILE A 16 -4.12 1.54 -1.05
C ILE A 16 -5.08 1.39 -2.24
N PHE A 17 -4.60 1.62 -3.45
CA PHE A 17 -5.42 1.53 -4.66
C PHE A 17 -6.04 0.14 -4.86
N PHE A 18 -5.28 -0.92 -4.61
CA PHE A 18 -5.77 -2.30 -4.80
C PHE A 18 -6.80 -2.69 -3.74
N ALA A 19 -6.70 -2.13 -2.52
CA ALA A 19 -7.70 -2.34 -1.47
C ALA A 19 -9.02 -1.65 -1.83
N GLU A 20 -8.98 -0.41 -2.31
CA GLU A 20 -10.18 0.33 -2.75
C GLU A 20 -10.94 -0.43 -3.84
N GLY A 21 -10.21 -0.98 -4.82
CA GLY A 21 -10.81 -1.74 -5.93
C GLY A 21 -11.33 -3.14 -5.60
N GLN A 22 -11.09 -3.67 -4.39
CA GLN A 22 -11.61 -4.98 -3.94
C GLN A 22 -12.94 -4.90 -3.19
N THR A 23 -13.35 -3.71 -2.77
CA THR A 23 -14.51 -3.50 -1.86
C THR A 23 -15.85 -3.91 -2.49
N ASP A 24 -15.95 -4.04 -3.81
CA ASP A 24 -17.21 -4.35 -4.52
C ASP A 24 -17.56 -5.85 -4.65
N LYS A 25 -16.72 -6.79 -4.18
CA LYS A 25 -16.93 -8.23 -4.48
C LYS A 25 -16.85 -9.23 -3.33
N ASN A 26 -16.75 -8.79 -2.07
CA ASN A 26 -16.68 -9.72 -0.94
C ASN A 26 -17.94 -9.68 -0.07
N GLU A 27 -19.12 -9.92 -0.66
CA GLU A 27 -20.24 -10.45 0.09
C GLU A 27 -20.26 -11.98 0.01
N VAL A 28 -20.37 -12.59 1.19
CA VAL A 28 -20.50 -14.03 1.50
C VAL A 28 -19.19 -14.84 1.50
N ASN A 29 -18.57 -14.96 2.67
CA ASN A 29 -18.42 -16.23 3.41
C ASN A 29 -17.64 -16.01 4.73
N GLY A 30 -18.25 -16.37 5.86
CA GLY A 30 -17.66 -16.30 7.19
C GLY A 30 -16.59 -17.37 7.44
N GLY A 31 -15.37 -17.12 6.96
CA GLY A 31 -14.18 -17.91 7.28
C GLY A 31 -13.05 -17.00 7.73
N LEU A 32 -12.24 -17.46 8.69
CA LEU A 32 -11.08 -16.74 9.24
C LEU A 32 -10.20 -16.11 8.13
N PRO A 33 -9.52 -14.97 8.38
CA PRO A 33 -8.64 -14.34 7.42
C PRO A 33 -7.47 -15.29 7.15
N THR A 34 -7.54 -16.01 6.03
CA THR A 34 -6.53 -16.96 5.59
C THR A 34 -6.06 -16.47 4.23
N ASP A 35 -4.80 -16.04 4.15
CA ASP A 35 -4.09 -15.80 2.89
C ASP A 35 -4.64 -14.71 1.94
N SER A 36 -5.10 -13.56 2.45
CA SER A 36 -5.41 -12.39 1.59
C SER A 36 -4.18 -11.74 0.93
N ASP A 37 -2.99 -12.32 1.08
CA ASP A 37 -1.80 -12.05 0.24
C ASP A 37 -1.77 -12.88 -1.06
N ALA A 38 -2.74 -13.80 -1.27
CA ALA A 38 -2.75 -14.75 -2.37
C ALA A 38 -2.79 -14.14 -3.79
N GLU A 39 -3.02 -12.84 -3.93
CA GLU A 39 -3.13 -12.21 -5.25
C GLU A 39 -2.32 -10.94 -5.47
N PHE A 40 -1.58 -10.45 -4.49
CA PHE A 40 -0.64 -9.35 -4.71
C PHE A 40 0.72 -9.90 -5.15
N ARG A 41 1.13 -9.64 -6.39
CA ARG A 41 2.41 -10.09 -6.93
C ARG A 41 3.29 -8.92 -7.33
N GLU A 42 4.51 -8.94 -6.86
CA GLU A 42 5.54 -7.97 -7.22
C GLU A 42 6.65 -8.62 -8.06
N SER A 43 7.03 -7.99 -9.16
CA SER A 43 8.12 -8.45 -10.03
C SER A 43 8.99 -7.30 -10.51
N VAL A 44 10.21 -7.61 -10.94
CA VAL A 44 11.08 -6.64 -11.64
C VAL A 44 10.44 -6.29 -12.98
N PHE A 45 10.46 -5.01 -13.35
CA PHE A 45 10.12 -4.57 -14.69
C PHE A 45 11.39 -4.25 -15.48
N ILE A 46 11.66 -5.06 -16.50
CA ILE A 46 12.79 -4.91 -17.43
C ILE A 46 12.21 -4.62 -18.80
N CYS A 47 12.70 -3.58 -19.48
CA CYS A 47 12.35 -3.25 -20.85
C CYS A 47 13.63 -3.03 -21.65
N GLU A 48 13.75 -3.70 -22.80
CA GLU A 48 14.92 -3.63 -23.68
C GLU A 48 16.27 -3.93 -22.98
N GLY A 49 16.24 -4.81 -21.97
CA GLY A 49 17.43 -5.19 -21.20
C GLY A 49 17.78 -4.25 -20.04
N PHE A 50 17.02 -3.16 -19.83
CA PHE A 50 17.26 -2.20 -18.75
C PHE A 50 16.25 -2.35 -17.62
N TYR A 51 16.73 -2.22 -16.38
CA TYR A 51 15.86 -2.10 -15.22
C TYR A 51 15.07 -0.80 -15.33
N ARG A 52 13.74 -0.90 -15.40
CA ARG A 52 12.83 0.25 -15.45
C ARG A 52 12.09 0.46 -14.14
N GLY A 53 12.03 -0.53 -13.26
CA GLY A 53 11.38 -0.41 -11.95
C GLY A 53 10.69 -1.69 -11.50
N ARG A 54 9.48 -1.55 -10.97
CA ARG A 54 8.70 -2.66 -10.39
C ARG A 54 7.32 -2.75 -10.99
N ARG A 55 6.86 -3.98 -11.23
CA ARG A 55 5.51 -4.29 -11.67
C ARG A 55 4.76 -4.96 -10.54
N PHE A 56 3.53 -4.52 -10.32
CA PHE A 56 2.60 -5.06 -9.34
C PHE A 56 1.39 -5.62 -10.06
N ARG A 57 0.83 -6.72 -9.57
CA ARG A 57 -0.37 -7.34 -10.14
C ARG A 57 -1.31 -7.82 -9.05
N SER A 58 -2.60 -7.68 -9.33
CA SER A 58 -3.75 -8.29 -8.67
C SER A 58 -4.65 -8.91 -9.76
N PRO A 59 -5.70 -9.67 -9.43
CA PRO A 59 -6.64 -10.18 -10.44
C PRO A 59 -7.38 -9.09 -11.19
N SER A 60 -7.63 -7.96 -10.54
CA SER A 60 -8.45 -6.87 -11.09
C SER A 60 -7.61 -5.75 -11.72
N MET A 61 -6.35 -5.61 -11.31
CA MET A 61 -5.51 -4.46 -11.68
C MET A 61 -4.04 -4.83 -11.85
N THR A 62 -3.32 -3.99 -12.58
CA THR A 62 -1.88 -4.06 -12.68
C THR A 62 -1.28 -2.68 -12.48
N ALA A 63 -0.07 -2.58 -11.94
CA ALA A 63 0.62 -1.32 -11.80
C ALA A 63 2.09 -1.44 -12.17
N VAL A 64 2.69 -0.35 -12.65
CA VAL A 64 4.11 -0.25 -12.93
C VAL A 64 4.63 1.02 -12.29
N TRP A 65 5.60 0.86 -11.39
CA TRP A 65 6.41 1.96 -10.89
C TRP A 65 7.68 2.06 -11.72
N PHE A 66 7.93 3.23 -12.28
CA PHE A 66 9.11 3.58 -13.06
C PHE A 66 10.13 4.26 -12.16
N ALA A 67 11.31 3.66 -12.03
CA ALA A 67 12.29 4.05 -11.02
C ALA A 67 13.04 5.35 -11.35
N GLU A 68 13.26 5.64 -12.64
CA GLU A 68 13.96 6.85 -13.08
C GLU A 68 13.05 8.08 -12.96
N GLU A 69 11.81 7.95 -13.40
CA GLU A 69 10.80 9.01 -13.38
C GLU A 69 10.13 9.17 -12.01
N ASP A 70 10.31 8.19 -11.12
CA ASP A 70 9.61 8.08 -9.83
C ASP A 70 8.09 8.25 -10.01
N GLU A 71 7.54 7.54 -10.99
CA GLU A 71 6.15 7.61 -11.42
C GLU A 71 5.48 6.24 -11.30
N LEU A 72 4.26 6.19 -10.75
CA LEU A 72 3.44 4.99 -10.62
C LEU A 72 2.23 5.07 -11.55
N LYS A 73 2.09 4.08 -12.43
CA LYS A 73 0.94 3.94 -13.33
C LYS A 73 0.13 2.72 -12.97
N ILE A 74 -1.16 2.91 -12.72
CA ILE A 74 -2.10 1.84 -12.39
C ILE A 74 -3.05 1.66 -13.56
N HIS A 75 -3.25 0.40 -13.94
CA HIS A 75 -4.06 -0.02 -15.07
C HIS A 75 -5.10 -1.05 -14.62
N THR A 76 -6.22 -1.11 -15.33
CA THR A 76 -7.18 -2.22 -15.21
C THR A 76 -6.55 -3.51 -15.73
N ILE A 77 -7.18 -4.65 -15.47
CA ILE A 77 -6.77 -5.93 -16.08
C ILE A 77 -6.82 -5.91 -17.62
N GLY A 78 -7.67 -5.04 -18.19
CA GLY A 78 -7.76 -4.80 -19.65
C GLY A 78 -6.61 -3.96 -20.22
N GLY A 79 -5.73 -3.43 -19.37
CA GLY A 79 -4.60 -2.60 -19.76
C GLY A 79 -4.91 -1.11 -19.91
N GLU A 80 -6.13 -0.69 -19.60
CA GLU A 80 -6.50 0.73 -19.60
C GLU A 80 -5.89 1.44 -18.39
N LEU A 81 -5.31 2.62 -18.61
CA LEU A 81 -4.74 3.44 -17.54
C LEU A 81 -5.87 3.99 -16.66
N VAL A 82 -5.83 3.67 -15.37
CA VAL A 82 -6.74 4.18 -14.34
C VAL A 82 -6.21 5.49 -13.78
N VAL A 83 -4.91 5.50 -13.41
CA VAL A 83 -4.27 6.68 -12.81
C VAL A 83 -2.76 6.67 -13.05
N SER A 84 -2.20 7.88 -13.17
CA SER A 84 -0.77 8.17 -13.15
C SER A 84 -0.46 9.02 -11.92
N LEU A 85 0.44 8.56 -11.05
CA LEU A 85 0.88 9.28 -9.87
C LEU A 85 2.37 9.60 -10.04
N ASP A 86 2.71 10.88 -10.03
CA ASP A 86 4.10 11.31 -9.90
C ASP A 86 4.58 11.18 -8.44
N ALA A 87 5.84 11.58 -8.21
CA ALA A 87 6.43 11.54 -6.88
C ALA A 87 5.64 12.31 -5.83
N GLN A 88 5.07 13.47 -6.19
CA GLN A 88 4.33 14.32 -5.25
C GLN A 88 2.95 13.71 -4.94
N ALA A 89 2.23 13.26 -5.96
CA ALA A 89 0.93 12.60 -5.78
C ALA A 89 1.06 11.32 -4.96
N MET A 90 2.15 10.57 -5.13
CA MET A 90 2.45 9.41 -4.29
C MET A 90 2.75 9.79 -2.84
N ASP A 91 3.43 10.92 -2.58
CA ASP A 91 3.64 11.42 -1.23
C ASP A 91 2.30 11.77 -0.58
N GLU A 92 1.48 12.59 -1.26
CA GLU A 92 0.17 13.01 -0.76
C GLU A 92 -0.73 11.82 -0.42
N LEU A 93 -0.76 10.80 -1.27
CA LEU A 93 -1.53 9.58 -1.02
C LEU A 93 -0.97 8.77 0.16
N ALA A 94 0.35 8.59 0.22
CA ALA A 94 0.98 7.86 1.32
C ALA A 94 0.81 8.58 2.68
N GLU A 95 0.69 9.90 2.69
CA GLU A 95 0.45 10.69 3.89
C GLU A 95 -0.98 10.61 4.39
N GLN A 96 -1.97 10.59 3.48
CA GLN A 96 -3.39 10.44 3.82
C GLN A 96 -3.70 9.13 4.55
N THR A 97 -2.87 8.09 4.34
CA THR A 97 -3.07 6.76 4.94
C THR A 97 -2.12 6.46 6.10
N LYS A 98 -1.29 7.42 6.54
CA LYS A 98 -0.60 7.26 7.83
C LYS A 98 -1.69 7.10 8.91
N PRO A 99 -1.74 5.97 9.65
CA PRO A 99 -2.70 5.84 10.72
C PRO A 99 -2.49 7.01 11.67
N ASP A 100 -3.54 7.80 11.88
CA ASP A 100 -3.59 8.87 12.86
C ASP A 100 -2.93 8.34 14.13
N VAL A 101 -1.75 8.88 14.44
CA VAL A 101 -0.96 8.42 15.58
C VAL A 101 -1.76 8.82 16.80
N LEU A 102 -2.59 7.91 17.28
CA LEU A 102 -3.27 8.03 18.57
C LEU A 102 -2.22 8.55 19.56
N PRO A 103 -2.44 9.69 20.22
CA PRO A 103 -1.49 10.17 21.20
C PRO A 103 -1.36 9.07 22.24
N MET A 104 -0.17 8.49 22.36
CA MET A 104 0.18 7.56 23.43
C MET A 104 -0.31 8.20 24.73
N ARG A 105 -1.36 7.62 25.33
CA ARG A 105 -1.80 8.04 26.65
C ARG A 105 -0.60 7.86 27.58
N PRO A 106 -0.17 8.89 28.32
CA PRO A 106 0.90 8.71 29.29
C PRO A 106 0.45 7.65 30.29
N ASN A 107 1.32 6.66 30.47
CA ASN A 107 1.13 5.53 31.37
C ASN A 107 0.72 6.05 32.76
N ARG A 108 -0.50 5.74 33.21
CA ARG A 108 -0.99 6.17 34.54
C ARG A 108 -0.20 5.37 35.59
N PRO A 109 0.56 6.01 36.50
CA PRO A 109 1.25 5.27 37.54
C PRO A 109 0.23 4.58 38.45
N ALA A 110 0.50 3.33 38.81
CA ALA A 110 -0.34 2.51 39.68
C ALA A 110 -0.60 3.20 41.02
N GLU A 111 -1.86 3.38 41.35
CA GLU A 111 -2.31 3.94 42.63
C GLU A 111 -2.00 2.93 43.76
N PRO A 112 -1.26 3.31 44.81
CA PRO A 112 -0.98 2.39 45.90
C PRO A 112 -2.26 2.13 46.70
N ALA A 113 -2.60 0.85 46.82
CA ALA A 113 -3.74 0.36 47.58
C ALA A 113 -3.76 0.95 49.00
N ARG A 114 -4.78 1.77 49.31
CA ARG A 114 -5.08 2.17 50.68
C ARG A 114 -5.50 0.93 51.46
N ARG A 115 -4.62 0.44 52.32
CA ARG A 115 -4.97 -0.51 53.38
C ARG A 115 -5.65 0.29 54.49
N ALA A 116 -6.93 0.00 54.71
CA ALA A 116 -7.67 0.45 55.89
C ALA A 116 -7.03 -0.16 57.15
N ALA A 117 -6.86 0.68 58.17
CA ALA A 117 -6.69 0.32 59.57
C ALA A 117 -7.40 1.39 60.39
#